data_AF-R7K6M5-F1
#
_entry.id   AF-R7K6M5-F1
#
_cell.length_a   1.000
_cell.length_b   1.000
_cell.length_c   1.000
_cell.angle_alpha   90.00
_cell.angle_beta   90.00
_cell.angle_gamma   90.00
#
_symmetry.space_group_name_H-M   'P 1'
#
loop_
_entity.id
_entity.type
_entity.pdbx_description
1 polymer ?
#
loop_
_entity_poly.entity_id
_entity_poly.type
_entity_poly.pdbx_seq_one_letter_code
_entity_poly.pdbx_strand_id
1 'polypeptide(L)'
;MANITDFRKALYVKYLVWNRKIFSNPVLSEDNISLPYYIYLPDDWADSKMRILIVGEEGYGQKGCDRDKSIVTENIIETVQTFNKKCMFEWKMNNRPFWRRFNKIRENLQGASFCWTDLDKVHRLIDRSRNIKSCKLTSVQRSELHKYPILQAEINIIKPTHIIFFGWYGVSLQLELPEIYLKLYEYGDEQWKRDGYCTTLTDGNGIKYLFTYHPNWCVRNKHENNVLNKILAELN
;
A
#
# COMPACT_ATOMS: atom_id res chain seq x y z
N MET A 1 16.69 -7.69 -19.57
CA MET A 1 15.47 -7.87 -18.74
C MET A 1 15.82 -7.40 -17.33
N ALA A 2 14.96 -6.61 -16.69
CA ALA A 2 15.20 -6.19 -15.30
C ALA A 2 15.14 -7.43 -14.40
N ASN A 3 16.09 -7.62 -13.50
CA ASN A 3 16.07 -8.73 -12.54
C ASN A 3 15.29 -8.30 -11.29
N ILE A 4 14.48 -9.21 -10.72
CA ILE A 4 13.76 -8.96 -9.45
C ILE A 4 14.69 -8.53 -8.31
N THR A 5 15.94 -9.02 -8.33
CA THR A 5 16.99 -8.63 -7.38
C THR A 5 17.35 -7.15 -7.52
N ASP A 6 17.34 -6.60 -8.74
CA ASP A 6 17.64 -5.18 -8.98
C ASP A 6 16.51 -4.29 -8.45
N PHE A 7 15.25 -4.70 -8.65
CA PHE A 7 14.11 -3.99 -8.05
C PHE A 7 14.18 -3.99 -6.53
N ARG A 8 14.43 -5.16 -5.91
CA ARG A 8 14.57 -5.28 -4.45
C ARG A 8 15.71 -4.42 -3.90
N LYS A 9 16.87 -4.39 -4.58
CA LYS A 9 18.01 -3.53 -4.21
C LYS A 9 17.67 -2.04 -4.35
N ALA A 10 17.04 -1.64 -5.47
CA ALA A 10 16.67 -0.24 -5.70
C ALA A 10 15.65 0.25 -4.67
N LEU A 11 14.64 -0.57 -4.35
CA LEU A 11 13.68 -0.30 -3.29
C LEU A 11 14.38 -0.10 -1.94
N TYR A 12 15.28 -1.03 -1.58
CA TYR A 12 16.01 -0.95 -0.33
C TYR A 12 16.81 0.36 -0.19
N VAL A 13 17.54 0.75 -1.24
CA VAL A 13 18.29 2.02 -1.24
C VAL A 13 17.34 3.20 -1.05
N LYS A 14 16.16 3.20 -1.67
CA LYS A 14 15.16 4.26 -1.45
C LYS A 14 14.62 4.27 -0.03
N TYR A 15 14.31 3.11 0.54
CA TYR A 15 13.85 3.02 1.92
C TYR A 15 14.92 3.50 2.91
N LEU A 16 16.20 3.17 2.71
CA LEU A 16 17.26 3.68 3.58
C LEU A 16 17.33 5.22 3.59
N VAL A 17 17.25 5.84 2.41
CA VAL A 17 17.26 7.31 2.30
C VAL A 17 16.01 7.92 2.92
N TRP A 18 14.84 7.33 2.66
CA TRP A 18 13.57 7.79 3.20
C TRP A 18 13.51 7.65 4.73
N ASN A 19 13.93 6.51 5.28
CA ASN A 19 14.01 6.26 6.72
C ASN A 19 14.85 7.30 7.45
N ARG A 20 16.04 7.62 6.92
CA ARG A 20 16.91 8.66 7.52
C ARG A 20 16.18 10.01 7.61
N LYS A 21 15.40 10.36 6.59
CA LYS A 21 14.65 11.62 6.54
C LYS A 21 13.50 11.63 7.53
N ILE A 22 12.67 10.58 7.57
CA ILE A 22 11.49 10.55 8.45
C ILE A 22 11.91 10.49 9.93
N PHE A 23 12.93 9.70 10.29
CA PHE A 23 13.37 9.57 11.68
C PHE A 23 14.23 10.76 12.15
N SER A 24 14.70 11.61 11.23
CA SER A 24 15.28 12.90 11.58
C SER A 24 14.24 14.00 11.79
N ASN A 25 12.96 13.74 11.48
CA ASN A 25 11.91 14.74 11.58
C ASN A 25 11.36 14.82 13.01
N PRO A 26 11.44 15.98 13.69
CA PRO A 26 10.98 16.12 15.07
C PRO A 26 9.47 15.93 15.24
N VAL A 27 8.67 16.07 14.17
CA VAL A 27 7.22 15.82 14.17
C VAL A 27 6.88 14.33 14.13
N LEU A 28 7.79 13.53 13.55
CA LEU A 28 7.66 12.08 13.36
C LEU A 28 8.57 11.36 14.35
N SER A 29 8.29 11.51 15.65
CA SER A 29 9.06 10.77 16.66
C SER A 29 8.77 9.28 16.60
N GLU A 30 9.73 8.46 17.02
CA GLU A 30 9.58 7.01 17.19
C GLU A 30 8.48 6.64 18.20
N ASP A 31 8.07 7.60 19.03
CA ASP A 31 6.92 7.45 19.92
C ASP A 31 5.56 7.58 19.21
N ASN A 32 5.54 8.07 17.98
CA ASN A 32 4.32 8.42 17.26
C ASN A 32 4.10 7.57 16.00
N ILE A 33 5.13 6.89 15.49
CA ILE A 33 5.03 6.08 14.28
C ILE A 33 5.60 4.68 14.49
N SER A 34 5.05 3.72 13.76
CA SER A 34 5.58 2.35 13.73
C SER A 34 6.90 2.31 12.99
N LEU A 35 7.63 1.18 13.06
CA LEU A 35 8.62 0.91 12.04
C LEU A 35 7.93 0.86 10.66
N PRO A 36 8.57 1.39 9.60
CA PRO A 36 7.95 1.38 8.31
C PRO A 36 7.77 -0.02 7.72
N TYR A 37 6.70 -0.15 6.95
CA TYR A 37 6.41 -1.27 6.08
C TYR A 37 7.21 -1.15 4.78
N TYR A 38 7.93 -2.20 4.38
CA TYR A 38 8.56 -2.30 3.07
C TYR A 38 7.84 -3.32 2.20
N ILE A 39 7.62 -3.01 0.93
CA ILE A 39 6.85 -3.88 0.04
C ILE A 39 7.49 -5.26 -0.16
N TYR A 40 6.67 -6.31 -0.18
CA TYR A 40 7.08 -7.61 -0.72
C TYR A 40 6.90 -7.63 -2.24
N LEU A 41 7.94 -8.02 -2.97
CA LEU A 41 7.84 -8.29 -4.40
C LEU A 41 7.97 -9.78 -4.66
N PRO A 42 7.01 -10.43 -5.34
CA PRO A 42 7.13 -11.84 -5.71
C PRO A 42 8.20 -12.06 -6.79
N ASP A 43 8.75 -13.27 -6.84
CA ASP A 43 9.85 -13.60 -7.75
C ASP A 43 9.46 -13.49 -9.23
N ASP A 44 8.19 -13.72 -9.56
CA ASP A 44 7.62 -13.62 -10.90
C ASP A 44 7.29 -12.18 -11.33
N TRP A 45 7.48 -11.18 -10.46
CA TRP A 45 7.08 -9.80 -10.72
C TRP A 45 7.74 -9.24 -11.98
N ALA A 46 9.04 -9.45 -12.14
CA ALA A 46 9.80 -8.86 -13.24
C ALA A 46 9.38 -9.41 -14.63
N ASP A 47 8.97 -10.67 -14.68
CA ASP A 47 8.62 -11.36 -15.93
C ASP A 47 7.11 -11.32 -16.22
N SER A 48 6.30 -10.94 -15.24
CA SER A 48 4.85 -10.87 -15.39
C SER A 48 4.43 -9.72 -16.32
N LYS A 49 3.53 -10.03 -17.26
CA LYS A 49 2.89 -9.06 -18.16
C LYS A 49 1.87 -8.18 -17.42
N MET A 50 1.31 -8.68 -16.33
CA MET A 50 0.32 -7.98 -15.52
C MET A 50 0.80 -7.89 -14.09
N ARG A 51 1.29 -6.70 -13.71
CA ARG A 51 1.87 -6.41 -12.40
C ARG A 51 0.91 -5.53 -11.62
N ILE A 52 0.25 -6.10 -10.62
CA ILE A 52 -0.81 -5.44 -9.87
C ILE A 52 -0.28 -5.05 -8.49
N LEU A 53 -0.20 -3.74 -8.24
CA LEU A 53 0.09 -3.18 -6.93
C LEU A 53 -1.22 -2.83 -6.22
N ILE A 54 -1.50 -3.47 -5.09
CA ILE A 54 -2.61 -3.09 -4.22
C ILE A 54 -2.11 -2.08 -3.19
N VAL A 55 -2.75 -0.93 -3.08
CA VAL A 55 -2.44 0.11 -2.10
C VAL A 55 -3.59 0.21 -1.10
N GLY A 56 -3.30 0.06 0.20
CA GLY A 56 -4.30 0.31 1.24
C GLY A 56 -3.79 0.00 2.64
N GLU A 57 -4.45 0.61 3.63
CA GLU A 57 -4.09 0.48 5.05
C GLU A 57 -4.62 -0.84 5.64
N GLU A 58 -3.75 -1.85 5.77
CA GLU A 58 -4.09 -3.12 6.44
C GLU A 58 -2.86 -3.68 7.19
N GLY A 59 -2.80 -3.51 8.50
CA GLY A 59 -1.68 -4.00 9.31
C GLY A 59 -1.91 -3.86 10.81
N TYR A 60 -1.23 -4.69 11.60
CA TYR A 60 -1.15 -4.54 13.07
C TYR A 60 0.29 -4.24 13.46
N GLY A 61 0.51 -3.12 14.16
CA GLY A 61 1.81 -2.72 14.67
C GLY A 61 2.46 -3.66 15.70
N GLN A 62 1.88 -4.83 16.01
CA GLN A 62 2.41 -5.74 17.03
C GLN A 62 3.44 -6.76 16.53
N LYS A 63 3.52 -7.04 15.22
CA LYS A 63 4.47 -8.02 14.68
C LYS A 63 4.88 -7.57 13.29
N GLY A 64 6.07 -6.98 13.14
CA GLY A 64 6.63 -6.54 11.85
C GLY A 64 6.72 -5.02 11.66
N CYS A 65 6.01 -4.25 12.48
CA CYS A 65 6.14 -2.79 12.56
C CYS A 65 6.22 -2.30 14.03
N ASP A 66 6.51 -3.22 14.96
CA ASP A 66 6.74 -2.87 16.37
C ASP A 66 7.98 -1.97 16.47
N ARG A 67 8.17 -1.28 17.58
CA ARG A 67 9.36 -0.43 17.82
C ARG A 67 10.63 -1.25 18.09
N ASP A 68 10.53 -2.57 18.06
CA ASP A 68 11.65 -3.47 18.28
C ASP A 68 12.65 -3.39 17.13
N LYS A 69 13.68 -2.58 17.35
CA LYS A 69 14.80 -2.35 16.42
C LYS A 69 15.70 -3.59 16.27
N SER A 70 15.54 -4.64 17.07
CA SER A 70 16.31 -5.89 16.92
C SER A 70 16.02 -6.60 15.59
N ILE A 71 14.90 -6.28 14.93
CA ILE A 71 14.53 -6.77 13.59
C ILE A 71 15.32 -6.06 12.48
N VAL A 72 16.02 -4.95 12.79
CA VAL A 72 16.91 -4.23 11.87
C VAL A 72 18.29 -4.91 11.87
N THR A 73 18.35 -6.15 11.38
CA THR A 73 19.61 -6.89 11.17
C THR A 73 20.13 -6.70 9.74
N GLU A 74 21.37 -7.15 9.49
CA GLU A 74 22.05 -7.09 8.18
C GLU A 74 21.28 -7.74 7.02
N ASN A 75 20.21 -8.50 7.30
CA ASN A 75 19.35 -9.15 6.30
C ASN A 75 17.88 -8.67 6.36
N ILE A 76 17.68 -7.37 6.61
CA ILE A 76 16.34 -6.77 6.69
C ILE A 76 15.51 -6.96 5.42
N ILE A 77 16.15 -7.05 4.24
CA ILE A 77 15.44 -7.34 2.98
C ILE A 77 14.78 -8.71 3.08
N GLU A 78 15.54 -9.78 3.30
CA GLU A 78 14.99 -11.14 3.35
C GLU A 78 13.99 -11.31 4.51
N THR A 79 14.29 -10.73 5.67
CA THR A 79 13.41 -10.74 6.84
C THR A 79 12.06 -10.11 6.52
N VAL A 80 12.05 -8.90 5.93
CA VAL A 80 10.82 -8.18 5.62
C VAL A 80 10.09 -8.81 4.44
N GLN A 81 10.80 -9.27 3.40
CA GLN A 81 10.20 -10.03 2.30
C GLN A 81 9.50 -11.29 2.82
N THR A 82 10.18 -12.07 3.67
CA THR A 82 9.62 -13.32 4.24
C THR A 82 8.42 -13.05 5.12
N PHE A 83 8.51 -12.03 5.99
CA PHE A 83 7.42 -11.66 6.87
C PHE A 83 6.19 -11.22 6.08
N ASN A 84 6.37 -10.31 5.11
CA ASN A 84 5.27 -9.78 4.32
C ASN A 84 4.66 -10.81 3.37
N LYS A 85 5.48 -11.70 2.79
CA LYS A 85 4.99 -12.89 2.06
C LYS A 85 4.05 -13.71 2.94
N LYS A 86 4.45 -14.02 4.17
CA LYS A 86 3.62 -14.78 5.12
C LYS A 86 2.31 -14.06 5.44
N CYS A 87 2.37 -12.75 5.69
CA CYS A 87 1.17 -11.95 5.94
C CYS A 87 0.20 -11.95 4.76
N MET A 88 0.72 -11.81 3.53
CA MET A 88 -0.09 -11.73 2.32
C MET A 88 -0.69 -13.07 1.89
N PHE A 89 0.05 -14.17 2.05
CA PHE A 89 -0.31 -15.44 1.40
C PHE A 89 -0.58 -16.61 2.35
N GLU A 90 -0.03 -16.60 3.57
CA GLU A 90 0.01 -17.79 4.43
C GLU A 90 -0.77 -17.62 5.75
N TRP A 91 -1.06 -16.39 6.17
CA TRP A 91 -1.64 -16.13 7.49
C TRP A 91 -3.17 -16.18 7.53
N LYS A 92 -3.69 -16.55 8.72
CA LYS A 92 -5.13 -16.55 9.09
C LYS A 92 -5.82 -15.18 8.95
N MET A 93 -5.08 -14.12 8.61
CA MET A 93 -5.65 -12.80 8.28
C MET A 93 -6.44 -12.78 6.97
N ASN A 94 -6.32 -13.84 6.14
CA ASN A 94 -7.07 -14.02 4.89
C ASN A 94 -8.61 -13.97 5.04
N ASN A 95 -9.15 -14.00 6.26
CA ASN A 95 -10.59 -13.84 6.51
C ASN A 95 -11.07 -12.39 6.66
N ARG A 96 -10.18 -11.40 6.75
CA ARG A 96 -10.58 -9.98 6.83
C ARG A 96 -11.08 -9.47 5.48
N PRO A 97 -12.02 -8.52 5.45
CA PRO A 97 -12.54 -7.98 4.20
C PRO A 97 -11.46 -7.55 3.20
N PHE A 98 -10.37 -6.93 3.68
CA PHE A 98 -9.25 -6.52 2.83
C PHE A 98 -8.61 -7.70 2.10
N TRP A 99 -8.10 -8.65 2.87
CA TRP A 99 -7.43 -9.83 2.33
C TRP A 99 -8.38 -10.74 1.53
N ARG A 100 -9.66 -10.79 1.89
CA ARG A 100 -10.67 -11.50 1.08
C ARG A 100 -10.82 -10.89 -0.31
N ARG A 101 -10.88 -9.57 -0.44
CA ARG A 101 -10.93 -8.92 -1.76
C ARG A 101 -9.63 -9.13 -2.53
N PHE A 102 -8.49 -8.91 -1.87
CA PHE A 102 -7.16 -9.17 -2.46
C PHE A 102 -7.09 -10.58 -3.05
N ASN A 103 -7.45 -11.60 -2.26
CA ASN A 103 -7.40 -13.00 -2.69
C ASN A 103 -8.37 -13.31 -3.82
N LYS A 104 -9.61 -12.81 -3.76
CA LYS A 104 -10.57 -13.00 -4.86
C LYS A 104 -10.07 -12.44 -6.18
N ILE A 105 -9.46 -11.25 -6.18
CA ILE A 105 -8.89 -10.68 -7.42
C ILE A 105 -7.78 -11.58 -7.94
N ARG A 106 -6.86 -12.00 -7.07
CA ARG A 106 -5.74 -12.89 -7.42
C ARG A 106 -6.21 -14.24 -7.98
N GLU A 107 -7.23 -14.85 -7.37
CA GLU A 107 -7.79 -16.12 -7.82
C GLU A 107 -8.44 -16.04 -9.21
N ASN A 108 -9.00 -14.88 -9.57
CA ASN A 108 -9.61 -14.64 -10.88
C ASN A 108 -8.61 -14.25 -11.98
N LEU A 109 -7.40 -13.79 -11.62
CA LEU A 109 -6.38 -13.32 -12.56
C LEU A 109 -5.14 -14.21 -12.50
N GLN A 110 -5.32 -15.49 -12.84
CA GLN A 110 -4.23 -16.47 -12.86
C GLN A 110 -3.20 -16.07 -13.92
N GLY A 111 -1.97 -15.77 -13.49
CA GLY A 111 -0.87 -15.29 -14.35
C GLY A 111 -0.50 -13.83 -14.14
N ALA A 112 -1.28 -13.07 -13.37
CA ALA A 112 -0.87 -11.77 -12.87
C ALA A 112 -0.01 -11.91 -11.61
N SER A 113 0.98 -11.02 -11.46
CA SER A 113 1.82 -10.94 -10.27
C SER A 113 1.31 -9.83 -9.36
N PHE A 114 1.24 -10.11 -8.05
CA PHE A 114 0.59 -9.25 -7.07
C PHE A 114 1.55 -8.85 -5.94
N CYS A 115 1.55 -7.57 -5.60
CA CYS A 115 2.12 -7.07 -4.35
C CYS A 115 1.11 -6.16 -3.63
N TRP A 116 1.31 -5.98 -2.33
CA TRP A 116 0.53 -5.05 -1.53
C TRP A 116 1.48 -4.09 -0.80
N THR A 117 1.03 -2.85 -0.63
CA THR A 117 1.75 -1.85 0.12
C THR A 117 0.79 -0.94 0.88
N ASP A 118 1.24 -0.43 2.03
CA ASP A 118 0.54 0.63 2.74
C ASP A 118 0.90 1.99 2.11
N LEU A 119 -0.07 2.90 2.00
CA LEU A 119 0.15 4.25 1.47
C LEU A 119 1.01 5.05 2.43
N ASP A 120 0.66 5.06 3.72
CA ASP A 120 1.37 5.85 4.74
C ASP A 120 2.66 5.12 5.18
N LYS A 121 2.89 3.86 4.77
CA LYS A 121 4.02 3.00 5.19
C LYS A 121 4.17 2.77 6.68
N VAL A 122 3.38 3.41 7.52
CA VAL A 122 3.41 3.25 8.97
C VAL A 122 2.06 2.76 9.42
N HIS A 123 2.08 1.72 10.25
CA HIS A 123 0.87 1.09 10.73
C HIS A 123 0.38 1.76 12.01
N ARG A 124 -0.91 1.60 12.27
CA ARG A 124 -1.47 1.97 13.57
C ARG A 124 -0.78 1.16 14.68
N LEU A 125 -0.17 1.89 15.60
CA LEU A 125 0.39 1.30 16.81
C LEU A 125 -0.71 1.11 17.86
N ILE A 126 -0.73 -0.07 18.46
CA ILE A 126 -1.54 -0.39 19.65
C ILE A 126 -0.55 -0.92 20.69
N ASP A 127 -0.18 -0.07 21.65
CA ASP A 127 0.70 -0.43 22.75
C ASP A 127 -0.09 -0.37 24.06
N ARG A 128 -0.52 -1.53 24.54
CA ARG A 128 -1.27 -1.65 25.79
C ARG A 128 -0.44 -1.32 27.02
N SER A 129 0.88 -1.53 26.97
CA SER A 129 1.78 -1.24 28.08
C SER A 129 1.92 0.27 28.33
N ARG A 130 1.84 1.06 27.25
CA ARG A 130 1.84 2.52 27.28
C ARG A 130 0.43 3.14 27.18
N ASN A 131 -0.62 2.33 27.30
CA ASN A 131 -2.03 2.74 27.15
C ASN A 131 -2.37 3.45 25.81
N ILE A 132 -1.60 3.15 24.75
CA ILE A 132 -1.84 3.63 23.39
C ILE A 132 -2.89 2.73 22.72
N LYS A 133 -4.12 3.23 22.62
CA LYS A 133 -5.26 2.47 22.06
C LYS A 133 -5.28 2.43 20.52
N SER A 134 -4.77 3.47 19.86
CA SER A 134 -4.54 3.53 18.42
C SER A 134 -3.75 4.80 18.12
N CYS A 135 -2.49 4.69 17.72
CA CYS A 135 -1.79 5.83 17.14
C CYS A 135 -2.20 5.93 15.67
N LYS A 136 -2.89 7.02 15.30
CA LYS A 136 -3.12 7.40 13.90
C LYS A 136 -2.32 8.65 13.62
N LEU A 137 -1.74 8.74 12.43
CA LEU A 137 -1.13 9.98 11.99
C LEU A 137 -2.17 11.11 11.96
N THR A 138 -1.79 12.25 12.51
CA THR A 138 -2.47 13.53 12.30
C THR A 138 -2.24 14.01 10.86
N SER A 139 -3.03 14.98 10.39
CA SER A 139 -2.81 15.57 9.06
C SER A 139 -1.43 16.19 8.93
N VAL A 140 -0.92 16.86 9.98
CA VAL A 140 0.43 17.42 10.01
C VAL A 140 1.48 16.32 9.87
N GLN A 141 1.36 15.23 10.63
CA GLN A 141 2.28 14.11 10.52
C GLN A 141 2.25 13.44 9.14
N ARG A 142 1.05 13.26 8.54
CA ARG A 142 0.98 12.76 7.16
C ARG A 142 1.67 13.69 6.18
N SER A 143 1.44 14.99 6.29
CA SER A 143 2.13 15.97 5.43
C SER A 143 3.64 15.87 5.56
N GLU A 144 4.17 15.78 6.79
CA GLU A 144 5.60 15.62 7.04
C GLU A 144 6.16 14.30 6.49
N LEU A 145 5.40 13.21 6.60
CA LEU A 145 5.79 11.88 6.13
C LEU A 145 5.90 11.85 4.60
N HIS A 146 4.91 12.43 3.92
CA HIS A 146 4.79 12.41 2.46
C HIS A 146 5.50 13.57 1.74
N LYS A 147 6.20 14.46 2.47
CA LYS A 147 7.22 15.36 1.86
C LYS A 147 8.27 14.59 1.05
N TYR A 148 8.43 13.30 1.36
CA TYR A 148 9.35 12.40 0.69
C TYR A 148 8.53 11.25 0.06
N PRO A 149 8.03 11.43 -1.17
CA PRO A 149 7.00 10.56 -1.75
C PRO A 149 7.58 9.18 -2.07
N ILE A 150 7.30 8.22 -1.20
CA ILE A 150 7.89 6.87 -1.24
C ILE A 150 7.05 5.92 -2.10
N LEU A 151 5.72 6.09 -2.16
CA LEU A 151 4.87 5.32 -3.06
C LEU A 151 5.19 5.66 -4.52
N GLN A 152 5.37 6.94 -4.86
CA GLN A 152 5.80 7.32 -6.22
C GLN A 152 7.14 6.68 -6.57
N ALA A 153 8.09 6.65 -5.63
CA ALA A 153 9.38 6.01 -5.83
C ALA A 153 9.25 4.49 -6.05
N GLU A 154 8.38 3.82 -5.28
CA GLU A 154 8.06 2.41 -5.49
C GLU A 154 7.49 2.16 -6.88
N ILE A 155 6.47 2.92 -7.29
CA ILE A 155 5.84 2.81 -8.62
C ILE A 155 6.89 2.96 -9.73
N ASN A 156 7.77 3.96 -9.62
CA ASN A 156 8.82 4.21 -10.61
C ASN A 156 9.84 3.06 -10.70
N ILE A 157 10.15 2.42 -9.58
CA ILE A 157 11.11 1.30 -9.52
C ILE A 157 10.47 0.01 -10.04
N ILE A 158 9.30 -0.36 -9.51
CA ILE A 158 8.69 -1.68 -9.72
C ILE A 158 7.79 -1.72 -10.96
N LYS A 159 7.44 -0.56 -11.52
CA LYS A 159 6.71 -0.37 -12.78
C LYS A 159 5.45 -1.24 -12.88
N PRO A 160 4.49 -1.11 -11.94
CA PRO A 160 3.24 -1.85 -12.03
C PRO A 160 2.49 -1.48 -13.31
N THR A 161 1.68 -2.38 -13.85
CA THR A 161 0.77 -2.06 -14.97
C THR A 161 -0.59 -1.58 -14.46
N HIS A 162 -0.97 -2.04 -13.27
CA HIS A 162 -2.21 -1.64 -12.61
C HIS A 162 -1.93 -1.36 -11.13
N ILE A 163 -2.58 -0.33 -10.60
CA ILE A 163 -2.53 0.04 -9.20
C ILE A 163 -3.97 0.12 -8.69
N ILE A 164 -4.29 -0.64 -7.64
CA ILE A 164 -5.64 -0.70 -7.08
C ILE A 164 -5.62 -0.17 -5.66
N PHE A 165 -6.37 0.89 -5.44
CA PHE A 165 -6.49 1.60 -4.19
C PHE A 165 -7.74 1.13 -3.42
N PHE A 166 -7.51 0.67 -2.19
CA PHE A 166 -8.53 0.17 -1.26
C PHE A 166 -8.88 1.19 -0.18
N GLY A 167 -9.38 2.35 -0.60
CA GLY A 167 -9.71 3.48 0.27
C GLY A 167 -8.48 4.29 0.70
N TRP A 168 -8.74 5.39 1.42
CA TRP A 168 -7.75 6.31 2.00
C TRP A 168 -6.87 7.03 0.98
N TYR A 169 -7.31 8.22 0.55
CA TYR A 169 -6.67 8.99 -0.52
C TYR A 169 -6.13 10.30 0.02
N GLY A 170 -6.99 11.29 0.26
CA GLY A 170 -6.70 12.48 1.06
C GLY A 170 -5.31 13.10 0.84
N VAL A 171 -4.71 13.59 1.92
CA VAL A 171 -3.40 14.26 1.89
C VAL A 171 -2.27 13.34 1.42
N SER A 172 -2.31 12.05 1.75
CA SER A 172 -1.26 11.11 1.38
C SER A 172 -1.19 10.91 -0.13
N LEU A 173 -2.33 10.66 -0.79
CA LEU A 173 -2.39 10.55 -2.25
C LEU A 173 -2.05 11.87 -2.93
N GLN A 174 -2.51 13.00 -2.39
CA GLN A 174 -2.20 14.33 -2.93
C GLN A 174 -0.69 14.58 -3.00
N LEU A 175 0.06 14.17 -1.97
CA LEU A 175 1.50 14.39 -1.89
C LEU A 175 2.30 13.32 -2.63
N GLU A 176 1.82 12.08 -2.66
CA GLU A 176 2.48 10.98 -3.36
C GLU A 176 2.25 11.04 -4.88
N LEU A 177 1.02 11.29 -5.33
CA LEU A 177 0.59 11.22 -6.72
C LEU A 177 -0.32 12.42 -7.09
N PRO A 178 0.20 13.66 -7.14
CA PRO A 178 -0.60 14.87 -7.27
C PRO A 178 -1.47 14.91 -8.54
N GLU A 179 -0.94 14.47 -9.68
CA GLU A 179 -1.70 14.46 -10.94
C GLU A 179 -2.87 13.47 -10.91
N ILE A 180 -2.66 12.31 -10.31
CA ILE A 180 -3.71 11.30 -10.14
C ILE A 180 -4.74 11.78 -9.12
N TYR A 181 -4.30 12.42 -8.04
CA TYR A 181 -5.18 13.05 -7.06
C TYR A 181 -6.10 14.09 -7.69
N LEU A 182 -5.55 15.01 -8.51
CA LEU A 182 -6.34 16.04 -9.17
C LEU A 182 -7.40 15.46 -10.10
N LYS A 183 -7.06 14.40 -10.85
CA LYS A 183 -8.04 13.67 -11.67
C LYS A 183 -9.11 13.00 -10.82
N LEU A 184 -8.72 12.37 -9.71
CA LEU A 184 -9.64 11.64 -8.82
C LEU A 184 -10.62 12.55 -8.08
N TYR A 185 -10.21 13.79 -7.79
CA TYR A 185 -10.97 14.82 -7.09
C TYR A 185 -11.41 15.96 -8.01
N GLU A 186 -11.78 15.64 -9.25
CA GLU A 186 -12.20 16.64 -10.23
C GLU A 186 -13.38 17.48 -9.69
N TYR A 187 -13.18 18.80 -9.60
CA TYR A 187 -14.09 19.79 -8.99
C TYR A 187 -14.35 19.60 -7.48
N GLY A 188 -13.45 18.94 -6.76
CA GLY A 188 -13.57 18.69 -5.31
C GLY A 188 -14.46 17.49 -4.96
N ASP A 189 -15.02 16.81 -5.97
CA ASP A 189 -15.86 15.63 -5.80
C ASP A 189 -15.06 14.33 -5.90
N GLU A 190 -15.39 13.37 -5.07
CA GLU A 190 -14.77 12.03 -5.09
C GLU A 190 -15.32 11.19 -6.25
N GLN A 191 -14.55 11.05 -7.33
CA GLN A 191 -15.04 10.43 -8.57
C GLN A 191 -15.53 8.98 -8.39
N TRP A 192 -14.86 8.17 -7.57
CA TRP A 192 -15.30 6.79 -7.31
C TRP A 192 -16.66 6.70 -6.61
N LYS A 193 -17.12 7.75 -5.91
CA LYS A 193 -18.50 7.78 -5.37
C LYS A 193 -19.50 7.91 -6.50
N ARG A 194 -19.26 8.81 -7.46
CA ARG A 194 -20.14 9.07 -8.62
C ARG A 194 -20.20 7.86 -9.54
N ASP A 195 -19.07 7.19 -9.73
CA ASP A 195 -18.94 6.05 -10.65
C ASP A 195 -19.43 4.73 -10.02
N GLY A 196 -20.20 4.79 -8.93
CA GLY A 196 -20.76 3.63 -8.26
C GLY A 196 -19.70 2.79 -7.53
N TYR A 197 -18.96 3.47 -6.65
CA TYR A 197 -18.02 2.93 -5.65
C TYR A 197 -16.68 2.40 -6.18
N CYS A 198 -16.41 2.54 -7.49
CA CYS A 198 -15.17 2.16 -8.15
C CYS A 198 -14.98 3.04 -9.40
N THR A 199 -13.80 3.64 -9.57
CA THR A 199 -13.43 4.39 -10.79
C THR A 199 -12.05 3.97 -11.28
N THR A 200 -11.78 4.18 -12.56
CA THR A 200 -10.49 3.88 -13.19
C THR A 200 -9.95 5.14 -13.86
N LEU A 201 -8.70 5.47 -13.57
CA LEU A 201 -7.94 6.53 -14.21
C LEU A 201 -6.74 5.91 -14.94
N THR A 202 -6.25 6.56 -15.99
CA THR A 202 -5.02 6.16 -16.67
C THR A 202 -4.04 7.34 -16.69
N ASP A 203 -2.77 7.08 -16.39
CA ASP A 203 -1.70 8.08 -16.48
C ASP A 203 -1.12 8.19 -17.89
N GLY A 204 -0.19 9.13 -18.09
CA GLY A 204 0.49 9.31 -19.38
C GLY A 204 1.39 8.15 -19.80
N ASN A 205 1.72 7.22 -18.89
CA ASN A 205 2.54 6.04 -19.15
C ASN A 205 1.69 4.78 -19.37
N GLY A 206 0.36 4.89 -19.37
CA GLY A 206 -0.57 3.77 -19.56
C GLY A 206 -0.78 2.91 -18.31
N ILE A 207 -0.34 3.35 -17.13
CA ILE A 207 -0.66 2.68 -15.87
C ILE A 207 -2.13 2.95 -15.53
N LYS A 208 -2.90 1.89 -15.26
CA LYS A 208 -4.28 2.02 -14.79
C LYS A 208 -4.32 2.14 -13.26
N TYR A 209 -5.07 3.12 -12.77
CA TYR A 209 -5.30 3.39 -11.35
C TYR A 209 -6.78 3.16 -11.03
N LEU A 210 -7.07 2.14 -10.25
CA LEU A 210 -8.43 1.81 -9.84
C LEU A 210 -8.65 2.27 -8.40
N PHE A 211 -9.68 3.08 -8.14
CA PHE A 211 -9.98 3.61 -6.81
C PHE A 211 -11.32 3.10 -6.31
N THR A 212 -11.36 2.57 -5.09
CA THR A 212 -12.57 1.96 -4.51
C THR A 212 -12.75 2.37 -3.05
N TYR A 213 -13.87 2.02 -2.42
CA TYR A 213 -13.90 2.08 -0.95
C TYR A 213 -13.11 0.94 -0.31
N HIS A 214 -12.64 1.19 0.92
CA HIS A 214 -12.00 0.16 1.73
C HIS A 214 -12.91 -1.09 1.82
N PRO A 215 -12.40 -2.31 1.62
CA PRO A 215 -13.21 -3.53 1.56
C PRO A 215 -14.14 -3.74 2.76
N ASN A 216 -13.70 -3.40 3.97
CA ASN A 216 -14.56 -3.47 5.16
C ASN A 216 -15.80 -2.56 5.07
N TRP A 217 -15.68 -1.37 4.48
CA TRP A 217 -16.82 -0.50 4.25
C TRP A 217 -17.77 -1.10 3.21
N CYS A 218 -17.24 -1.63 2.10
CA CYS A 218 -18.06 -2.26 1.06
C CYS A 218 -18.82 -3.49 1.58
N VAL A 219 -18.20 -4.33 2.40
CA VAL A 219 -18.87 -5.48 3.03
C VAL A 219 -20.01 -5.02 3.93
N ARG A 220 -19.76 -4.03 4.80
CA ARG A 220 -20.77 -3.48 5.72
C ARG A 220 -21.96 -2.85 4.99
N ASN A 221 -21.72 -2.24 3.83
CA ASN A 221 -22.73 -1.56 3.03
C ASN A 221 -23.24 -2.41 1.85
N LYS A 222 -22.92 -3.71 1.80
CA LYS A 222 -23.39 -4.64 0.76
C LYS A 222 -23.01 -4.25 -0.68
N HIS A 223 -21.88 -3.55 -0.86
CA HIS A 223 -21.36 -3.15 -2.17
C HIS A 223 -20.18 -4.01 -2.65
N GLU A 224 -19.70 -4.96 -1.84
CA GLU A 224 -18.49 -5.75 -2.12
C GLU A 224 -18.50 -6.42 -3.49
N ASN A 225 -19.57 -7.14 -3.85
CA ASN A 225 -19.61 -7.87 -5.11
C ASN A 225 -19.65 -6.92 -6.32
N ASN A 226 -20.35 -5.79 -6.21
CA ASN A 226 -20.42 -4.80 -7.28
C ASN A 226 -19.04 -4.17 -7.54
N VAL A 227 -18.33 -3.81 -6.48
CA VAL A 227 -16.97 -3.27 -6.58
C VAL A 227 -16.01 -4.32 -7.14
N LEU A 228 -16.06 -5.56 -6.64
CA LEU A 228 -15.21 -6.64 -7.15
C LEU A 228 -15.43 -6.90 -8.64
N ASN A 229 -16.69 -6.97 -9.08
CA ASN A 229 -17.00 -7.21 -10.50
C ASN A 229 -16.48 -6.08 -11.39
N LYS A 230 -16.58 -4.82 -10.94
CA LYS A 230 -16.00 -3.68 -11.67
C LYS A 230 -14.48 -3.77 -11.75
N ILE A 231 -13.81 -4.08 -10.65
CA ILE A 231 -12.35 -4.28 -10.64
C ILE A 231 -11.98 -5.36 -11.67
N LEU A 232 -12.65 -6.51 -11.65
CA LEU A 232 -12.33 -7.62 -12.57
C LEU A 232 -12.62 -7.27 -14.03
N ALA A 233 -13.67 -6.51 -14.32
CA ALA A 233 -13.98 -6.07 -15.68
C ALA A 233 -12.90 -5.14 -16.26
N GLU A 234 -12.22 -4.36 -15.43
CA GLU A 234 -11.18 -3.41 -15.84
C GLU A 234 -9.79 -4.06 -16.01
N LEU A 235 -9.59 -5.22 -15.38
CA LEU A 235 -8.34 -5.96 -15.37
C LEU A 235 -8.27 -7.08 -16.42
N ASN A 236 -9.42 -7.54 -16.93
CA ASN A 236 -9.51 -8.47 -18.06
C ASN A 236 -9.37 -7.74 -19.41
#